data_AF-A0A1L3NB10-F1
#
_entry.id   AF-A0A1L3NB10-F1
#
_cell.length_a   1.000
_cell.length_b   1.000
_cell.length_c   1.000
_cell.angle_alpha   90.00
_cell.angle_beta   90.00
_cell.angle_gamma   90.00
#
_symmetry.space_group_name_H-M   'P 1'
#
loop_
_entity.id
_entity.type
_entity.pdbx_description
1 polymer ?
#
loop_
_entity_poly.entity_id
_entity_poly.type
_entity_poly.pdbx_seq_one_letter_code
_entity_poly.pdbx_strand_id
1 'polypeptide(L)'
;MPKVIKKQKKIVDLMTNYTITPNFDITNLRLSDGAYRCYMLLQHLAYANKTEVYLSIKYIAVSLERSYRSVNRYMKESFSIFRVHI
;
A
#
# COMPACT_ATOMS: atom_id res chain seq x y z
N MET A 1 48.33 0.78 9.23
CA MET A 1 47.36 0.31 8.22
C MET A 1 45.96 0.33 8.84
N PRO A 2 45.00 1.12 8.32
CA PRO A 2 43.63 1.08 8.84
C PRO A 2 42.86 -0.08 8.20
N LYS A 3 42.19 -0.89 9.03
CA LYS A 3 41.28 -1.96 8.57
C LYS A 3 40.01 -1.32 8.01
N VAL A 4 39.79 -1.47 6.71
CA VAL A 4 38.52 -1.11 6.06
C VAL A 4 37.46 -2.11 6.52
N ILE A 5 36.70 -1.74 7.54
CA ILE A 5 35.51 -2.49 7.96
C ILE A 5 34.43 -2.20 6.91
N LYS A 6 34.28 -3.09 5.93
CA LYS A 6 33.11 -3.11 5.05
C LYS A 6 31.91 -3.40 5.94
N LYS A 7 31.14 -2.36 6.31
CA LYS A 7 29.79 -2.52 6.84
C LYS A 7 29.01 -3.27 5.75
N GLN A 8 28.90 -4.59 5.87
CA GLN A 8 27.90 -5.33 5.14
C GLN A 8 26.57 -4.71 5.54
N LYS A 9 25.96 -3.98 4.60
CA LYS A 9 24.58 -3.52 4.72
C LYS A 9 23.77 -4.81 4.75
N LYS A 10 23.51 -5.32 5.95
CA LYS A 10 22.63 -6.46 6.16
C LYS A 10 21.29 -5.99 5.61
N ILE A 11 20.95 -6.42 4.39
CA ILE A 11 19.59 -6.30 3.85
C ILE A 11 18.81 -7.33 4.67
N VAL A 12 18.51 -6.95 5.90
CA VAL A 12 17.44 -7.59 6.64
C VAL A 12 16.22 -6.97 6.00
N ASP A 13 15.57 -7.70 5.10
CA ASP A 13 14.16 -7.45 4.85
C ASP A 13 13.49 -7.66 6.21
N LEU A 14 13.37 -6.58 6.97
CA LEU A 14 12.79 -6.58 8.29
C LEU A 14 11.34 -6.97 8.06
N MET A 15 11.00 -8.22 8.34
CA MET A 15 9.66 -8.74 8.16
C MET A 15 8.79 -8.12 9.24
N THR A 16 8.34 -6.90 8.96
CA THR A 16 7.59 -6.06 9.88
C THR A 16 6.13 -6.44 9.81
N ASN A 17 5.51 -6.72 10.97
CA ASN A 17 4.07 -7.01 11.09
C ASN A 17 3.19 -5.77 10.89
N TYR A 18 3.69 -4.76 10.18
CA TYR A 18 3.04 -3.49 9.97
C TYR A 18 3.27 -3.02 8.53
N THR A 19 2.28 -2.31 8.01
CA THR A 19 2.33 -1.69 6.70
C THR A 19 3.23 -0.47 6.74
N ILE A 20 4.28 -0.44 5.93
CA ILE A 20 5.14 0.74 5.77
C ILE A 20 4.56 1.58 4.63
N THR A 21 4.22 2.84 4.92
CA THR A 21 3.69 3.78 3.93
C THR A 21 4.67 4.94 3.78
N PRO A 22 5.15 5.26 2.56
CA PRO A 22 6.07 6.38 2.37
C PRO A 22 5.35 7.72 2.55
N ASN A 23 6.07 8.72 3.07
CA ASN A 23 5.50 10.06 3.32
C ASN A 23 4.96 10.76 2.06
N PHE A 24 5.48 10.37 0.88
CA PHE A 24 4.99 10.87 -0.40
C PHE A 24 3.51 10.51 -0.62
N ASP A 25 3.10 9.32 -0.23
CA ASP A 25 1.72 8.83 -0.40
C ASP A 25 0.76 9.54 0.56
N ILE A 26 1.26 9.90 1.76
CA ILE A 26 0.52 10.63 2.79
C ILE A 26 0.29 12.09 2.38
N THR A 27 1.27 12.73 1.75
CA THR A 27 1.24 14.16 1.39
C THR A 27 0.65 14.43 0.01
N ASN A 28 0.18 13.39 -0.69
CA ASN A 28 -0.37 13.53 -2.02
C ASN A 28 -1.80 14.09 -1.99
N LEU A 29 -1.93 15.41 -2.17
CA LEU A 29 -3.19 16.15 -2.19
C LEU A 29 -4.16 15.75 -3.32
N ARG A 30 -3.74 14.87 -4.25
CA ARG A 30 -4.60 14.38 -5.35
C ARG A 30 -5.47 13.20 -4.94
N LEU A 31 -5.24 12.59 -3.78
CA LEU A 31 -6.05 11.49 -3.25
C LEU A 31 -7.15 12.00 -2.33
N SER A 32 -8.38 11.59 -2.59
CA SER A 32 -9.46 11.68 -1.61
C SER A 32 -9.19 10.78 -0.40
N ASP A 33 -9.66 11.19 0.78
CA ASP A 33 -9.51 10.41 2.03
C ASP A 33 -10.02 8.97 1.87
N GLY A 34 -11.12 8.78 1.14
CA GLY A 34 -11.67 7.45 0.85
C GLY A 34 -10.75 6.59 -0.02
N ALA A 35 -10.12 7.18 -1.04
CA ALA A 35 -9.14 6.50 -1.89
C ALA A 35 -7.86 6.16 -1.12
N TYR A 36 -7.39 7.07 -0.26
CA TYR A 36 -6.25 6.81 0.62
C TYR A 36 -6.52 5.64 1.58
N ARG A 37 -7.67 5.61 2.25
CA ARG A 37 -8.05 4.48 3.12
C ARG A 37 -8.15 3.16 2.36
N CYS A 38 -8.69 3.20 1.13
CA CYS A 38 -8.74 2.03 0.26
C CYS A 38 -7.34 1.53 -0.10
N TYR A 39 -6.43 2.43 -0.45
CA TYR A 39 -5.02 2.10 -0.73
C TYR A 39 -4.32 1.49 0.50
N MET A 40 -4.53 2.06 1.68
CA MET A 40 -3.98 1.53 2.94
C MET A 40 -4.50 0.13 3.26
N LEU A 41 -5.79 -0.13 3.01
CA LEU A 41 -6.37 -1.47 3.16
C LEU A 41 -5.71 -2.48 2.21
N LEU A 42 -5.51 -2.11 0.94
CA LEU A 42 -4.82 -2.96 -0.04
C LEU A 42 -3.38 -3.26 0.38
N GLN A 43 -2.63 -2.24 0.80
CA GLN A 43 -1.27 -2.39 1.32
C GLN A 43 -1.22 -3.26 2.58
N HIS A 44 -2.20 -3.14 3.47
CA HIS A 44 -2.31 -4.02 4.62
C HIS A 44 -2.54 -5.47 4.20
N LEU A 45 -3.36 -5.74 3.20
CA LEU A 45 -3.65 -7.11 2.74
C LEU A 45 -2.47 -7.72 1.98
N ALA A 46 -1.66 -6.87 1.34
CA ALA A 46 -0.40 -7.20 0.67
C ALA A 46 0.82 -7.23 1.62
N TYR A 47 0.62 -7.30 2.93
CA TYR A 47 1.73 -7.35 3.88
C TYR A 47 2.71 -8.52 3.61
N ALA A 48 3.97 -8.31 4.01
CA ALA A 48 5.11 -9.20 3.77
C ALA A 48 5.50 -9.29 2.28
N ASN A 49 5.85 -10.48 1.79
CA ASN A 49 6.36 -10.70 0.42
C ASN A 49 5.22 -11.02 -0.59
N LYS A 50 3.99 -10.61 -0.29
CA LYS A 50 2.86 -10.85 -1.19
C LYS A 50 2.91 -9.80 -2.31
N THR A 51 3.25 -10.24 -3.51
CA THR A 51 3.26 -9.39 -4.70
C THR A 51 1.87 -9.22 -5.32
N GLU A 52 0.96 -10.16 -5.04
CA GLU A 52 -0.37 -10.19 -5.63
C GLU A 52 -1.41 -10.48 -4.55
N VAL A 53 -2.53 -9.75 -4.60
CA VAL A 53 -3.66 -9.93 -3.69
C VAL A 53 -4.96 -9.86 -4.47
N TYR A 54 -5.67 -10.98 -4.52
CA TYR A 54 -6.95 -11.10 -5.21
C TYR A 54 -8.10 -10.86 -4.25
N LEU A 55 -8.63 -9.64 -4.25
CA LEU A 55 -9.71 -9.21 -3.37
C LEU A 55 -11.00 -9.04 -4.14
N SER A 56 -12.10 -9.49 -3.53
CA SER A 56 -13.42 -9.14 -4.05
C SER A 56 -13.77 -7.69 -3.73
N ILE A 57 -14.47 -7.00 -4.63
CA ILE A 57 -14.98 -5.65 -4.38
C ILE A 57 -15.93 -5.66 -3.16
N LYS A 58 -16.66 -6.76 -2.96
CA LYS A 58 -17.50 -6.98 -1.77
C LYS A 58 -16.69 -6.90 -0.48
N TYR A 59 -15.53 -7.53 -0.43
CA TYR A 59 -14.66 -7.48 0.74
C TYR A 59 -14.26 -6.03 1.05
N ILE A 60 -13.78 -5.29 0.06
CA ILE A 60 -13.35 -3.89 0.22
C ILE A 60 -14.53 -3.00 0.66
N ALA A 61 -15.71 -3.19 0.07
CA ALA A 61 -16.92 -2.45 0.41
C ALA A 61 -17.33 -2.66 1.87
N VAL A 62 -17.27 -3.90 2.35
CA VAL A 62 -17.56 -4.25 3.75
C VAL A 62 -16.49 -3.69 4.68
N SER A 63 -15.20 -3.88 4.37
CA SER A 63 -14.09 -3.41 5.21
C SER A 63 -14.01 -1.89 5.36
N LEU A 64 -14.47 -1.14 4.34
CA LEU A 64 -14.50 0.33 4.38
C LEU A 64 -15.85 0.89 4.81
N GLU A 65 -16.87 0.04 4.99
CA GLU A 65 -18.27 0.44 5.20
C GLU A 65 -18.78 1.40 4.12
N ARG A 66 -18.45 1.12 2.86
CA ARG A 66 -18.81 1.95 1.70
C ARG A 66 -19.58 1.19 0.66
N SER A 67 -20.34 1.93 -0.14
CA SER A 67 -21.01 1.38 -1.32
C SER A 67 -19.99 0.89 -2.37
N TYR A 68 -20.38 -0.12 -3.13
CA TYR A 68 -19.61 -0.59 -4.29
C TYR A 68 -19.25 0.54 -5.27
N ARG A 69 -20.15 1.52 -5.45
CA ARG A 69 -19.92 2.67 -6.33
C ARG A 69 -18.78 3.56 -5.81
N SER A 70 -18.75 3.81 -4.50
CA SER A 70 -17.68 4.57 -3.84
C SER A 70 -16.34 3.84 -3.96
N VAL A 71 -16.32 2.52 -3.70
CA VAL A 71 -15.11 1.69 -3.84
C VAL A 71 -14.59 1.75 -5.28
N ASN A 72 -15.45 1.59 -6.29
CA ASN A 72 -15.04 1.67 -7.68
C ASN A 72 -14.45 3.04 -8.06
N ARG A 73 -14.98 4.13 -7.49
CA ARG A 73 -14.38 5.47 -7.66
C ARG A 73 -12.99 5.54 -7.03
N TYR A 74 -12.86 5.05 -5.79
CA TYR A 74 -11.59 5.04 -5.05
C TYR A 74 -10.52 4.21 -5.76
N MET A 75 -10.87 3.04 -6.27
CA MET A 75 -9.96 2.20 -7.05
C MET A 75 -9.45 2.94 -8.29
N LYS A 76 -10.35 3.57 -9.06
CA LYS A 76 -9.97 4.36 -10.25
C LYS A 76 -9.05 5.53 -9.90
N GLU A 77 -9.33 6.22 -8.81
CA GLU A 77 -8.52 7.33 -8.32
C GLU A 77 -7.11 6.84 -7.95
N SER A 78 -7.02 5.75 -7.18
CA SER A 78 -5.75 5.13 -6.82
C SER A 78 -4.96 4.63 -8.05
N PHE A 79 -5.60 4.00 -9.04
CA PHE A 79 -4.95 3.57 -10.30
C PHE A 79 -4.42 4.72 -11.15
N SER A 80 -5.07 5.89 -11.09
CA SER A 80 -4.61 7.06 -11.85
C SER A 80 -3.35 7.69 -11.25
N ILE A 81 -3.12 7.49 -9.95
CA ILE A 81 -2.06 8.16 -9.18
C ILE A 81 -0.89 7.23 -8.97
N PHE A 82 -1.17 6.01 -8.55
CA PHE A 82 -0.19 4.95 -8.46
C PHE A 82 -0.33 4.12 -9.74
N ARG A 83 0.71 4.09 -10.57
CA ARG A 83 0.82 3.17 -11.72
C ARG A 83 0.90 1.71 -11.25
N VAL A 84 -0.11 1.26 -10.50
CA VAL A 84 -0.21 -0.08 -9.96
C VAL A 84 -0.91 -0.90 -11.03
N HIS A 85 -0.17 -1.81 -11.64
CA HIS A 85 -0.77 -2.91 -12.39
C HIS A 85 -1.15 -3.96 -11.35
N ILE A 86 -2.45 -4.06 -11.03
CA ILE A 86 -3.05 -5.22 -10.38
C ILE A 86 -3.55 -6.15 -11.48
#